data_AF-A0A316JR24-F1
#
_entry.id   AF-A0A316JR24-F1
#
_cell.length_a   1.000
_cell.length_b   1.000
_cell.length_c   1.000
_cell.angle_alpha   90.00
_cell.angle_beta   90.00
_cell.angle_gamma   90.00
#
_symmetry.space_group_name_H-M   'P 1'
#
loop_
_entity.id
_entity.type
_entity.pdbx_description
1 polymer ?
#
loop_
_entity_poly.entity_id
_entity_poly.type
_entity_poly.pdbx_seq_one_letter_code
_entity_poly.pdbx_strand_id
1 'polypeptide(L)' 'MAELQKKDGRAEPVLVRLPDDLLKALDALRRAEDDPPTRPAMIRRILTEWMAQNAPDTPPAERGD' A
#
# COMPACT_ATOMS: atom_id res chain seq x y z
N MET A 1 1.00 -28.83 1.84
CA MET A 1 0.88 -27.67 2.75
C MET A 1 1.66 -26.55 2.10
N ALA A 2 0.97 -25.57 1.49
CA ALA A 2 1.63 -24.50 0.75
C ALA A 2 2.46 -23.61 1.70
N GLU A 3 3.73 -23.46 1.39
CA GLU A 3 4.67 -22.57 2.09
C GLU A 3 4.11 -21.16 2.11
N LEU A 4 3.78 -20.67 3.31
CA LEU A 4 3.51 -19.26 3.55
C LEU A 4 4.86 -18.55 3.48
N GLN A 5 5.28 -18.15 2.27
CA GLN A 5 6.45 -17.31 2.08
C GLN A 5 6.25 -16.02 2.90
N LYS A 6 6.91 -15.94 4.05
CA LYS A 6 7.06 -14.71 4.82
C LYS A 6 7.87 -13.75 3.96
N LYS A 7 7.18 -12.92 3.17
CA LYS A 7 7.79 -11.78 2.48
C LYS A 7 8.45 -10.92 3.57
N ASP A 8 9.78 -10.82 3.52
CA ASP A 8 10.61 -10.03 4.42
C ASP A 8 9.91 -8.70 4.77
N GLY A 9 9.57 -8.51 6.05
CA GLY A 9 8.79 -7.38 6.56
C GLY A 9 9.56 -6.07 6.60
N ARG A 10 10.42 -5.80 5.62
CA ARG A 10 11.16 -4.56 5.49
C ARG A 10 10.24 -3.52 4.87
N ALA A 11 9.90 -2.51 5.66
CA ALA A 11 9.19 -1.33 5.19
C ALA A 11 10.11 -0.13 5.39
N GLU A 12 10.39 0.60 4.31
CA GLU A 12 11.18 1.83 4.36
C GLU A 12 10.24 3.04 4.42
N PRO A 13 10.52 4.03 5.29
CA PRO A 13 9.71 5.24 5.36
C PRO A 13 9.90 6.06 4.08
N VAL A 14 8.80 6.52 3.51
CA VAL A 14 8.81 7.47 2.38
C VAL A 14 8.16 8.78 2.81
N LEU A 15 8.82 9.90 2.52
CA LEU A 15 8.26 11.24 2.70
C LEU A 15 7.56 11.65 1.40
N VAL A 16 6.25 11.87 1.48
CA VAL A 16 5.43 12.32 0.34
C VAL A 16 4.71 13.61 0.74
N ARG A 17 4.79 14.62 -0.13
CA ARG A 17 3.96 15.82 0.00
C ARG A 17 2.63 15.57 -0.66
N LEU A 18 1.55 15.58 0.13
CA LEU A 18 0.18 15.46 -0.36
C LEU A 18 -0.52 16.82 -0.23
N PRO A 19 -1.34 17.23 -1.20
CA PRO A 19 -2.15 18.42 -1.08
C PRO A 19 -3.19 18.26 0.05
N ASP A 20 -3.59 19.38 0.67
CA ASP A 20 -4.47 19.38 1.84
C ASP A 20 -5.81 18.68 1.58
N ASP A 21 -6.37 18.84 0.38
CA ASP A 21 -7.66 18.26 0.05
C ASP A 21 -7.58 16.73 -0.08
N LEU A 22 -6.45 16.19 -0.52
CA LEU A 22 -6.22 14.75 -0.51
C LEU A 22 -6.06 14.22 0.92
N LEU A 23 -5.39 14.96 1.80
CA LEU A 23 -5.28 14.60 3.22
C LEU A 23 -6.65 14.58 3.90
N LYS A 24 -7.52 15.56 3.61
CA LYS A 24 -8.90 15.61 4.13
C LYS A 24 -9.72 14.43 3.62
N ALA A 25 -9.63 14.12 2.32
CA ALA A 25 -10.33 12.97 1.73
C ALA A 25 -9.88 11.65 2.37
N LEU A 26 -8.57 11.48 2.57
CA LEU A 26 -8.01 10.31 3.24
C LEU A 26 -8.48 10.19 4.70
N ASP A 27 -8.52 11.29 5.44
CA ASP A 27 -9.02 11.31 6.81
C ASP A 27 -10.53 11.05 6.90
N ALA A 28 -11.32 11.49 5.92
CA ALA A 28 -12.75 11.19 5.83
C ALA A 28 -12.98 9.69 5.57
N LEU A 29 -12.25 9.11 4.61
CA LEU A 29 -12.29 7.68 4.30
C LEU A 29 -11.93 6.84 5.53
N ARG A 30 -10.86 7.24 6.24
CA ARG A 30 -10.38 6.58 7.44
C ARG A 30 -11.42 6.56 8.56
N ARG A 31 -12.19 7.64 8.73
CA ARG A 31 -13.26 7.76 9.74
C ARG A 31 -14.54 7.02 9.39
N ALA A 32 -14.72 6.63 8.13
CA ALA A 32 -15.89 5.89 7.68
C ALA A 32 -15.79 4.37 7.97
N GLU A 33 -14.59 3.87 8.31
CA GLU A 33 -14.39 2.48 8.77
C GLU A 33 -14.74 2.35 10.27
N ASP A 34 -15.36 1.24 10.66
CA ASP A 34 -15.69 0.92 12.06
C ASP A 34 -14.44 0.85 12.96
N ASP A 35 -13.32 0.34 12.42
CA ASP A 35 -11.99 0.38 13.05
C ASP A 35 -11.05 1.25 12.19
N PRO A 36 -10.95 2.56 12.49
CA PRO A 36 -10.31 3.51 11.60
C PRO A 36 -8.80 3.25 11.56
N PRO A 37 -8.22 2.84 10.41
CA PRO A 37 -6.80 2.55 10.33
C PRO A 37 -5.96 3.81 10.58
N THR A 38 -4.65 3.67 10.79
CA THR A 38 -3.76 4.84 10.80
C THR A 38 -3.61 5.40 9.39
N ARG A 39 -3.26 6.68 9.26
CA ARG A 39 -3.03 7.31 7.94
C ARG A 39 -2.01 6.52 7.08
N PRO A 40 -0.86 6.06 7.62
CA PRO A 40 0.05 5.20 6.86
C PRO A 40 -0.54 3.83 6.50
N ALA A 41 -1.38 3.24 7.37
CA ALA A 41 -2.02 1.96 7.07
C ALA A 41 -3.06 2.09 5.95
N MET A 42 -3.85 3.15 5.94
CA MET A 42 -4.79 3.45 4.87
C MET A 42 -4.07 3.65 3.53
N ILE A 43 -2.99 4.44 3.52
CA ILE A 43 -2.16 4.65 2.32
C ILE A 43 -1.64 3.31 1.79
N ARG A 44 -1.13 2.43 2.67
CA ARG A 44 -0.67 1.10 2.26
C ARG A 44 -1.79 0.28 1.63
N ARG A 45 -2.99 0.25 2.22
CA ARG A 45 -4.15 -0.48 1.66
C ARG A 45 -4.48 -0.01 0.25
N ILE A 46 -4.62 1.29 0.05
CA ILE A 46 -4.94 1.90 -1.24
C ILE A 46 -3.85 1.57 -2.28
N LEU A 47 -2.57 1.71 -1.91
CA LEU A 47 -1.46 1.40 -2.82
C LEU A 47 -1.41 -0.09 -3.19
N THR A 48 -1.61 -0.99 -2.21
CA THR A 48 -1.64 -2.43 -2.46
C THR A 48 -2.78 -2.81 -3.39
N GLU A 49 -3.98 -2.28 -3.15
CA GLU A 49 -5.15 -2.54 -3.98
C GLU A 49 -4.94 -2.00 -5.41
N TRP A 50 -4.44 -0.77 -5.55
CA TRP A 50 -4.16 -0.18 -6.85
C TRP A 50 -3.11 -0.98 -7.62
N MET A 51 -2.01 -1.39 -6.96
CA MET A 51 -0.99 -2.23 -7.59
C MET A 51 -1.55 -3.59 -8.00
N ALA A 52 -2.44 -4.21 -7.22
CA ALA A 52 -3.05 -5.48 -7.62
C ALA A 52 -3.92 -5.34 -8.88
N GLN A 53 -4.54 -4.18 -9.09
CA GLN A 53 -5.39 -3.90 -10.26
C GLN A 53 -4.60 -3.41 -11.48
N ASN A 54 -3.42 -2.80 -11.28
CA ASN A 54 -2.68 -2.09 -12.32
C ASN A 54 -1.27 -2.64 -12.58
N ALA A 55 -0.79 -3.60 -11.79
CA ALA A 55 0.49 -4.22 -12.04
C ALA A 55 0.41 -5.02 -13.36
N PRO A 56 1.38 -4.85 -14.27
CA PRO A 56 1.49 -5.72 -15.43
C PRO A 56 1.73 -7.16 -14.94
N ASP A 57 1.10 -8.13 -15.62
CA ASP A 57 1.19 -9.58 -15.34
C ASP A 57 2.63 -10.13 -15.40
N THR A 58 3.59 -9.32 -15.84
CA THR A 58 4.99 -9.70 -15.98
C THR A 58 5.76 -9.42 -14.68
N PRO A 59 6.16 -10.45 -13.91
CA PRO A 59 7.17 -10.25 -12.88
C PRO A 59 8.44 -9.70 -13.54
N PRO A 60 9.18 -8.76 -12.91
CA PRO A 60 10.48 -8.36 -13.41
C PRO A 60 11.31 -9.63 -13.50
N ALA A 61 11.66 -10.04 -14.72
CA ALA A 61 12.60 -11.12 -14.94
C ALA A 61 13.79 -10.84 -14.03
N GLU A 62 14.03 -11.73 -13.07
CA GLU A 62 15.26 -11.75 -12.29
C GLU A 62 16.39 -11.87 -13.30
N ARG A 63 16.90 -10.71 -13.74
CA ARG A 63 18.07 -10.62 -14.58
C ARG A 63 19.23 -10.89 -13.64
N GLY A 64 19.45 -12.18 -13.40
CA GLY A 64 20.71 -12.67 -12.91
C GLY A 64 21.78 -12.28 -13.92
N ASP A 65 22.74 -11.49 -13.44
CA ASP A 65 24.06 -11.30 -14.03
C ASP A 65 25.07 -11.90 -13.02
#